data_AF-A0A662TB23-F1
#
_entry.id   AF-A0A662TB23-F1
#
_cell.length_a   1.000
_cell.length_b   1.000
_cell.length_c   1.000
_cell.angle_alpha   90.00
_cell.angle_beta   90.00
_cell.angle_gamma   90.00
#
_symmetry.space_group_name_H-M   'P 1'
#
loop_
_entity.id
_entity.type
_entity.pdbx_description
1 polymer ?
#
loop_
_entity_poly.entity_id
_entity_poly.type
_entity_poly.pdbx_seq_one_letter_code
_entity_poly.pdbx_strand_id
1 'polypeptide(L)' 'MDRLWAPWRIEYILSEKEEGCLFCRVISEDRDDENLILYRGEKAYIILNKYPYNNG' A
#
# COMPACT_ATOMS: atom_id res chain seq x y z
N MET A 1 -11.27 7.19 18.86
CA MET A 1 -11.43 5.83 18.30
C MET A 1 -10.66 4.92 19.23
N ASP A 2 -11.35 4.24 20.13
CA ASP A 2 -10.70 3.69 21.34
C ASP A 2 -10.18 2.26 21.12
N ARG A 3 -10.52 1.64 19.98
CA ARG A 3 -10.01 0.33 19.58
C ARG A 3 -9.98 0.18 18.05
N LEU A 4 -8.80 -0.14 17.50
CA LEU A 4 -8.55 -0.42 16.08
C LEU A 4 -8.39 -1.92 15.86
N TRP A 5 -9.29 -2.50 15.06
CA TRP A 5 -9.23 -3.91 14.68
C TRP A 5 -8.62 -4.04 13.28
N ALA A 6 -7.65 -4.95 13.13
CA ALA A 6 -6.97 -5.22 11.86
C ALA A 6 -6.88 -6.74 11.66
N PRO A 7 -7.93 -7.39 11.15
CA PRO A 7 -7.95 -8.85 10.98
C PRO A 7 -6.86 -9.36 10.04
N TRP A 8 -6.43 -8.54 9.09
CA TRP A 8 -5.33 -8.79 8.15
C TRP A 8 -3.93 -8.82 8.80
N ARG A 9 -3.78 -8.40 10.07
CA ARG A 9 -2.47 -8.12 10.68
C ARG A 9 -1.57 -9.36 10.78
N ILE A 10 -2.13 -10.51 11.18
CA ILE A 10 -1.31 -11.72 11.35
C ILE A 10 -0.79 -12.23 10.01
N GLU A 11 -1.62 -12.17 8.96
CA GLU A 11 -1.24 -12.54 7.61
C GLU A 11 -0.13 -11.63 7.08
N TYR A 12 -0.24 -10.31 7.28
CA TYR A 12 0.80 -9.36 6.89
C TYR A 12 2.14 -9.59 7.60
N ILE A 13 2.12 -9.96 8.88
CA ILE A 13 3.35 -10.24 9.64
C ILE A 13 4.07 -11.48 9.09
N LEU A 14 3.29 -12.51 8.73
CA LEU A 14 3.80 -13.81 8.27
C LEU A 14 4.07 -13.85 6.76
N SER A 15 3.53 -12.92 5.98
CA SER A 15 3.76 -12.86 4.53
C SER A 15 5.23 -12.58 4.21
N GLU A 16 5.69 -13.13 3.09
CA GLU A 16 7.00 -12.78 2.55
C GLU A 16 7.09 -11.29 2.24
N LYS A 17 8.19 -10.68 2.65
CA LYS A 17 8.45 -9.27 2.44
C LYS A 17 9.47 -9.14 1.33
N GLU A 18 9.05 -8.51 0.25
CA GLU A 18 9.93 -8.15 -0.83
C GLU A 18 10.98 -7.14 -0.33
N GLU A 19 12.25 -7.36 -0.66
CA GLU A 19 13.33 -6.47 -0.26
C GLU A 19 13.34 -5.18 -1.09
N GLY A 20 13.86 -4.09 -0.50
CA GLY A 20 14.04 -2.81 -1.17
C GLY A 20 12.93 -1.79 -0.93
N CYS A 21 12.88 -0.77 -1.78
CA CYS A 21 11.98 0.38 -1.64
C CYS A 21 10.66 0.13 -2.38
N LEU A 22 9.60 -0.21 -1.64
CA LEU A 22 8.24 -0.38 -2.17
C LEU A 22 7.83 0.80 -3.06
N PHE A 23 7.99 2.02 -2.55
CA PHE A 23 7.58 3.26 -3.21
C PHE A 23 8.34 3.53 -4.51
N CYS A 24 9.59 3.07 -4.60
CA CYS A 24 10.42 3.20 -5.77
C CYS A 24 10.04 2.15 -6.83
N ARG A 25 9.73 0.92 -6.38
CA ARG A 25 9.28 -0.16 -7.26
C ARG A 25 7.93 0.19 -7.90
N VAL A 26 6.91 0.48 -7.10
CA VAL A 26 5.55 0.71 -7.61
C VAL A 26 5.46 1.87 -8.60
N ILE A 27 6.28 2.93 -8.41
CA ILE A 27 6.28 4.07 -9.34
C ILE A 27 7.03 3.78 -10.64
N SER A 28 7.97 2.82 -10.64
CA SER A 28 8.72 2.42 -11.84
C SER A 28 7.92 1.51 -12.77
N GLU A 29 6.85 0.90 -12.27
CA GLU A 29 5.96 0.02 -13.02
C GLU A 29 4.79 0.80 -13.63
N ASP A 30 4.31 0.35 -14.79
CA ASP A 30 3.11 0.89 -15.45
C ASP A 30 1.88 0.00 -15.15
N ARG A 31 1.61 -0.19 -13.86
CA ARG A 31 0.57 -1.10 -13.32
C ARG A 31 -0.17 -0.47 -12.16
N ASP A 32 -0.74 0.70 -12.39
CA ASP A 32 -1.31 1.54 -11.33
C ASP A 32 -2.42 0.84 -10.54
N ASP A 33 -3.33 0.15 -11.20
CA ASP A 33 -4.44 -0.58 -10.55
C ASP A 33 -3.91 -1.70 -9.63
N GLU A 34 -2.93 -2.48 -10.08
CA GLU A 34 -2.31 -3.56 -9.28
C GLU A 34 -1.52 -3.01 -8.08
N ASN A 35 -0.86 -1.87 -8.29
CA ASN A 35 -0.06 -1.19 -7.28
C ASN A 35 -0.87 -0.24 -6.39
N LEU A 36 -2.19 -0.17 -6.59
CA LEU A 36 -3.11 0.69 -5.86
C LEU A 36 -2.77 2.19 -5.97
N ILE A 37 -2.14 2.60 -7.07
CA ILE A 37 -1.85 4.00 -7.36
C ILE A 37 -3.13 4.63 -7.93
N LEU A 38 -3.64 5.64 -7.23
CA LEU A 38 -4.83 6.37 -7.64
C LEU A 38 -4.50 7.52 -8.59
N TYR A 39 -3.35 8.17 -8.38
CA TYR A 39 -2.97 9.34 -9.16
C TYR A 39 -1.46 9.56 -9.15
N ARG A 40 -0.90 9.92 -10.32
CA ARG A 40 0.50 10.34 -10.49
C ARG A 40 0.56 11.83 -10.80
N GLY A 41 1.15 12.60 -9.90
CA GLY A 41 1.46 14.01 -10.11
C GLY A 41 2.93 14.23 -10.46
N GLU A 42 3.29 15.48 -10.75
CA GLU A 42 4.66 15.85 -11.16
C GLU A 42 5.72 15.59 -10.07
N LYS A 43 5.36 15.78 -8.81
CA LYS A 43 6.28 15.71 -7.65
C LYS A 43 5.89 14.69 -6.58
N ALA A 44 4.69 14.11 -6.70
CA ALA A 44 4.13 13.20 -5.72
C ALA A 44 3.07 12.32 -6.39
N TYR A 45 2.70 11.22 -5.73
CA TYR A 45 1.63 10.33 -6.16
C TYR A 45 0.77 9.92 -4.96
N ILE A 46 -0.45 9.48 -5.26
CA ILE A 46 -1.43 9.01 -4.28
C ILE A 46 -1.54 7.51 -4.43
N ILE A 47 -1.34 6.79 -3.32
CA ILE A 47 -1.42 5.33 -3.24
C ILE A 47 -2.35 4.94 -2.11
N LEU A 48 -3.24 3.97 -2.35
CA LEU A 48 -4.10 3.43 -1.31
C LEU A 48 -3.30 2.51 -0.39
N ASN A 49 -3.64 2.55 0.89
CA ASN A 49 -3.09 1.60 1.84
C ASN A 49 -3.75 0.23 1.63
N LYS A 50 -2.96 -0.78 1.23
CA LYS A 50 -3.40 -2.18 1.09
C LYS A 50 -3.94 -2.76 2.40
N TYR A 51 -3.51 -2.22 3.53
CA TYR A 51 -3.90 -2.64 4.88
C TYR A 51 -4.48 -1.44 5.66
N PRO A 52 -5.69 -0.98 5.32
CA PRO A 52 -6.23 0.27 5.82
C PRO A 52 -6.79 0.15 7.25
N TYR A 53 -6.84 1.28 7.97
CA TYR A 53 -7.52 1.39 9.26
C TYR A 53 -9.02 1.62 9.12
N ASN A 54 -9.42 2.41 8.13
CA ASN A 54 -10.79 2.63 7.67
C ASN A 54 -10.80 2.51 6.14
N ASN A 55 -11.93 2.15 5.55
CA ASN A 55 -12.08 2.22 4.10
C ASN A 55 -11.86 3.67 3.62
N GLY A 56 -11.01 3.81 2.60
CA GLY A 56 -10.74 5.06 1.89
C GLY A 56 -11.58 5.19 0.64
#